data_AF-A0A2G8RL50-F1
#
_entry.id   AF-A0A2G8RL50-F1
#
_cell.length_a   1.000
_cell.length_b   1.000
_cell.length_c   1.000
_cell.angle_alpha   90.00
_cell.angle_beta   90.00
_cell.angle_gamma   90.00
#
_symmetry.space_group_name_H-M   'P 1'
#
loop_
_entity.id
_entity.type
_entity.pdbx_description
1 polymer ?
#
loop_
_entity_poly.entity_id
_entity_poly.type
_entity_poly.pdbx_seq_one_letter_code
_entity_poly.pdbx_strand_id
1 'polypeptide(L)'
;MKTCLTRHRTVGAPLVLAAVLSLVAQPAAAAGFTDFLNNILDEFESAKQPIALIALMFIGAGWLFNFVDLRRAAWAVGGVVLIFASSEVLSMITG
;
A
#
# COMPACT_ATOMS: atom_id res chain seq x y z
N MET A 1 30.55 -19.17 -21.96
CA MET A 1 29.28 -18.75 -22.58
C MET A 1 28.11 -19.62 -22.11
N LYS A 2 27.74 -19.60 -20.82
CA LYS A 2 26.63 -20.44 -20.29
C LYS A 2 25.63 -19.69 -19.42
N THR A 3 25.82 -18.39 -19.18
CA THR A 3 25.00 -17.57 -18.27
C THR A 3 23.76 -16.95 -18.90
N CYS A 4 23.61 -16.99 -20.23
CA CYS A 4 22.49 -16.33 -20.92
C CYS A 4 21.20 -17.18 -20.95
N LEU A 5 21.32 -18.51 -20.86
CA LEU A 5 20.18 -19.44 -21.03
C LEU A 5 19.26 -19.54 -19.80
N THR A 6 19.72 -19.14 -18.61
CA THR A 6 18.91 -19.20 -17.38
C THR A 6 17.92 -18.04 -17.26
N ARG A 7 18.21 -16.88 -17.87
CA ARG A 7 17.38 -15.66 -17.76
C ARG A 7 16.06 -15.75 -18.54
N HIS A 8 16.00 -16.58 -19.60
CA HIS A 8 14.78 -16.75 -20.40
C HIS A 8 13.72 -17.63 -19.73
N ARG A 9 14.10 -18.55 -18.82
CA ARG A 9 13.15 -19.44 -18.14
C ARG A 9 12.36 -18.77 -17.02
N THR A 10 12.90 -17.72 -16.39
CA THR A 10 12.25 -16.98 -15.30
C THR A 10 11.22 -15.96 -15.78
N VAL A 11 11.29 -15.53 -17.04
CA VAL A 11 10.34 -14.56 -17.63
C VAL A 11 9.17 -15.25 -18.34
N GLY A 12 9.36 -16.48 -18.83
CA GLY A 12 8.28 -17.24 -19.49
C GLY A 12 7.14 -17.62 -18.55
N ALA A 13 7.44 -17.99 -17.31
CA ALA A 13 6.44 -18.38 -16.31
C ALA A 13 5.42 -17.26 -15.97
N PRO A 14 5.84 -16.01 -15.64
CA PRO A 14 4.88 -14.94 -15.35
C PRO A 14 4.07 -14.50 -16.57
N LEU A 15 4.66 -14.56 -17.78
CA LEU A 15 3.94 -14.21 -19.02
C LEU A 15 2.84 -15.20 -19.38
N VAL A 16 3.11 -16.51 -19.23
CA VAL A 16 2.08 -17.54 -19.48
C VAL A 16 0.97 -17.45 -18.44
N LEU A 17 1.31 -17.20 -17.17
CA LEU A 17 0.32 -16.99 -16.11
C LEU A 17 -0.56 -15.76 -16.41
N ALA A 18 0.05 -14.63 -16.79
CA ALA A 18 -0.69 -13.42 -17.17
C ALA A 18 -1.60 -13.65 -18.39
N ALA A 19 -1.14 -14.39 -19.39
CA ALA A 19 -1.93 -14.73 -20.57
C ALA A 19 -3.14 -15.63 -20.21
N VAL A 20 -2.94 -16.66 -19.39
CA VAL A 20 -4.03 -17.54 -18.91
C VAL A 20 -5.04 -16.75 -18.07
N LEU A 21 -4.57 -15.84 -17.20
CA LEU A 21 -5.42 -14.96 -16.41
C LEU A 21 -6.26 -14.01 -17.29
N SER A 22 -5.70 -13.53 -18.41
CA SER A 22 -6.43 -12.69 -19.36
C SER A 22 -7.51 -13.45 -20.15
N LEU A 23 -7.30 -14.75 -20.40
CA LEU A 23 -8.24 -15.61 -21.13
C LEU A 23 -9.38 -16.14 -20.24
N VAL A 24 -9.16 -16.27 -18.93
CA VAL A 24 -10.17 -16.74 -17.96
C VAL A 24 -10.95 -15.59 -17.30
N ALA A 25 -10.65 -14.33 -17.66
CA ALA A 25 -11.38 -13.15 -17.21
C ALA A 25 -12.79 -13.08 -17.85
N GLN A 26 -13.68 -13.96 -17.41
CA GLN A 26 -15.10 -13.93 -17.77
C GLN A 26 -15.82 -12.88 -16.91
N PRO A 27 -16.67 -12.02 -17.51
CA PRO A 27 -17.23 -10.85 -16.83
C PRO A 27 -18.25 -11.17 -15.74
N ALA A 28 -18.71 -12.43 -15.64
CA ALA A 28 -19.65 -12.88 -14.61
C ALA A 28 -19.01 -13.15 -13.25
N ALA A 29 -17.69 -13.44 -13.18
CA ALA A 29 -16.94 -13.55 -11.93
C ALA A 29 -16.36 -12.20 -11.49
N ALA A 30 -16.31 -11.21 -12.39
CA ALA A 30 -15.82 -9.87 -12.11
C ALA A 30 -16.79 -9.06 -11.23
N ALA A 31 -18.11 -9.24 -11.34
CA ALA A 31 -19.06 -8.48 -10.52
C ALA A 31 -18.90 -8.77 -9.01
N GLY A 32 -18.92 -10.05 -8.61
CA GLY A 32 -18.74 -10.43 -7.20
C GLY A 32 -17.32 -10.20 -6.67
N PHE A 33 -16.29 -10.29 -7.54
CA PHE A 33 -14.91 -9.99 -7.15
C PHE A 33 -14.65 -8.48 -7.05
N THR A 34 -15.21 -7.67 -7.95
CA THR A 34 -15.16 -6.21 -7.87
C THR A 34 -15.90 -5.70 -6.65
N ASP A 35 -17.09 -6.23 -6.32
CA ASP A 35 -17.80 -5.87 -5.09
C ASP A 35 -17.04 -6.30 -3.83
N PHE A 36 -16.43 -7.48 -3.83
CA PHE A 36 -15.56 -7.92 -2.73
C PHE A 36 -14.32 -7.02 -2.58
N LEU A 37 -13.65 -6.68 -3.68
CA LEU A 37 -12.50 -5.79 -3.64
C LEU A 37 -12.89 -4.38 -3.22
N ASN A 38 -14.04 -3.86 -3.62
CA ASN A 38 -14.52 -2.54 -3.20
C ASN A 38 -14.89 -2.53 -1.71
N ASN A 39 -15.55 -3.57 -1.20
CA ASN A 39 -15.85 -3.70 0.23
C ASN A 39 -14.57 -3.79 1.08
N ILE A 40 -13.57 -4.55 0.60
CA ILE A 40 -12.25 -4.58 1.23
C ILE A 40 -11.62 -3.19 1.15
N LEU A 41 -11.59 -2.58 -0.03
CA LEU A 41 -10.98 -1.28 -0.23
C LEU A 41 -11.62 -0.20 0.64
N ASP A 42 -12.95 -0.20 0.78
CA ASP A 42 -13.70 0.70 1.65
C ASP A 42 -13.37 0.47 3.13
N GLU A 43 -13.21 -0.78 3.57
CA GLU A 43 -12.78 -1.10 4.93
C GLU A 43 -11.33 -0.66 5.19
N PHE A 44 -10.44 -0.85 4.21
CA PHE A 44 -9.05 -0.38 4.25
C PHE A 44 -8.95 1.15 4.25
N GLU A 45 -9.75 1.85 3.45
CA GLU A 45 -9.82 3.31 3.44
C GLU A 45 -10.40 3.87 4.75
N SER A 46 -11.43 3.22 5.30
CA SER A 46 -12.00 3.58 6.61
C SER A 46 -11.00 3.38 7.76
N ALA A 47 -10.07 2.43 7.62
CA ALA A 47 -9.04 2.15 8.61
C ALA A 47 -7.83 3.10 8.57
N LYS A 48 -7.67 3.95 7.55
CA LYS A 48 -6.47 4.79 7.41
C LYS A 48 -6.31 5.78 8.57
N GLN A 49 -7.41 6.36 9.02
CA GLN A 49 -7.43 7.38 10.08
C GLN A 49 -7.04 6.84 11.46
N PRO A 50 -7.64 5.75 11.98
CA PRO A 50 -7.29 5.21 13.29
C PRO A 50 -5.84 4.68 13.35
N ILE A 51 -5.33 4.11 12.25
CA ILE A 51 -3.95 3.61 12.20
C ILE A 51 -2.94 4.77 12.27
N ALA A 52 -3.21 5.89 11.58
CA ALA A 52 -2.40 7.11 11.65
C ALA A 52 -2.29 7.64 13.09
N LEU A 53 -3.43 7.68 13.77
CA LEU A 53 -3.55 8.23 15.12
C LEU A 53 -2.75 7.39 16.12
N ILE A 54 -2.85 6.06 16.02
CA ILE A 54 -2.10 5.13 16.88
C ILE A 54 -0.59 5.31 16.69
N ALA A 55 -0.12 5.42 15.45
CA ALA A 55 1.29 5.68 15.15
C ALA A 55 1.78 7.00 15.79
N LEU A 56 0.95 8.06 15.72
CA LEU A 56 1.25 9.34 16.33
C LEU A 56 1.27 9.26 17.86
N MET A 57 0.37 8.49 18.47
CA MET A 57 0.36 8.26 19.93
C MET A 57 1.65 7.60 20.42
N PHE A 58 2.20 6.62 19.69
CA PHE A 58 3.47 5.99 20.08
C PHE A 58 4.67 6.95 19.97
N ILE A 59 4.69 7.81 18.95
CA ILE A 59 5.74 8.84 18.81
C ILE A 59 5.66 9.84 19.96
N GLY A 60 4.45 10.29 20.31
CA GLY A 60 4.22 11.18 21.45
C GLY A 60 4.59 10.54 22.79
N ALA A 61 4.23 9.27 22.99
CA ALA A 61 4.61 8.51 24.18
C ALA A 61 6.13 8.31 24.27
N GLY A 62 6.80 7.98 23.16
CA GLY A 62 8.25 7.82 23.11
C GLY A 62 9.02 9.10 23.46
N TRP A 63 8.44 10.27 23.13
CA TRP A 63 8.98 11.56 23.55
C TRP A 63 8.74 11.85 25.04
N LEU A 64 7.53 11.60 25.56
CA LEU A 64 7.19 11.81 26.98
C LEU A 64 8.08 11.02 27.94
N PHE A 65 8.47 9.79 27.56
CA PHE A 65 9.38 8.95 28.34
C PHE A 65 10.87 9.23 28.08
N ASN A 66 11.19 10.27 27.30
CA ASN A 66 12.56 10.65 26.92
C ASN A 66 13.35 9.51 26.24
N PHE A 67 12.68 8.55 25.59
CA PHE A 67 13.32 7.55 24.73
C PHE A 67 13.81 8.16 23.41
N VAL A 68 13.18 9.25 22.98
CA VAL A 68 13.46 9.96 21.73
C VAL A 68 13.49 11.47 22.00
N ASP A 69 14.56 12.14 21.57
CA ASP A 69 14.68 13.60 21.66
C ASP A 69 13.62 14.34 20.84
N LEU A 70 13.24 15.55 21.28
CA LEU A 70 12.23 16.40 20.63
C LEU A 70 12.50 16.60 19.12
N ARG A 71 13.78 16.74 18.75
CA ARG A 71 14.18 16.89 17.35
C ARG A 71 13.84 15.65 16.53
N ARG A 72 14.15 14.46 17.04
CA ARG A 72 13.90 13.19 16.34
C ARG A 72 12.40 12.85 16.31
N ALA A 73 11.68 13.18 17.37
CA ALA A 73 10.23 13.09 17.40
C ALA A 73 9.58 14.01 16.35
N ALA A 74 10.04 15.26 16.22
CA ALA A 74 9.52 16.20 15.20
C ALA A 74 9.71 15.70 13.77
N TRP A 75 10.87 15.12 13.43
CA TRP A 75 11.09 14.51 12.12
C TRP A 75 10.17 13.31 11.87
N ALA A 76 9.93 12.47 12.89
CA ALA A 76 9.02 11.33 12.80
C ALA A 76 7.57 11.76 12.60
N VAL A 77 7.08 12.74 13.38
CA VAL A 77 5.73 13.31 13.20
C VAL A 77 5.58 13.95 11.83
N GLY A 78 6.58 14.71 11.38
CA GLY A 78 6.59 15.31 10.04
C GLY A 78 6.48 14.27 8.93
N GLY A 79 7.16 13.12 9.06
CA GLY A 79 7.05 12.01 8.10
C GLY A 79 5.65 11.39 8.05
N VAL A 80 5.02 11.16 9.22
CA VAL A 80 3.65 10.63 9.28
C VAL A 80 2.67 11.60 8.60
N VAL A 81 2.74 12.89 8.94
CA VAL A 81 1.88 13.92 8.33
C VAL A 81 2.06 13.97 6.81
N LEU A 82 3.30 13.88 6.32
CA LEU A 82 3.59 13.90 4.89
C LEU A 82 2.94 12.74 4.14
N ILE A 83 2.97 11.52 4.70
CA ILE A 83 2.37 10.33 4.07
C ILE A 83 0.86 10.51 3.95
N PHE A 84 0.19 10.93 5.02
CA PHE A 84 -1.26 11.13 4.98
C PHE A 84 -1.66 12.32 4.11
N ALA A 85 -0.92 13.43 4.16
CA ALA A 85 -1.15 14.58 3.29
C ALA A 85 -0.98 14.22 1.80
N SER A 86 -0.06 13.32 1.46
CA SER A 86 0.12 12.86 0.08
C SER A 86 -1.12 12.15 -0.49
N SER A 87 -1.88 11.45 0.37
CA SER A 87 -3.13 10.80 -0.05
C SER A 87 -4.24 11.80 -0.37
N GLU A 88 -4.31 12.92 0.36
CA GLU A 88 -5.24 14.01 0.05
C GLU A 88 -4.88 14.72 -1.25
N VAL A 89 -3.59 15.00 -1.46
CA VAL A 89 -3.10 15.60 -2.72
C VAL A 89 -3.42 14.68 -3.90
N LEU A 90 -3.21 13.37 -3.77
CA LEU A 90 -3.59 12.41 -4.81
C LEU A 90 -5.09 12.47 -5.08
N SER A 91 -5.93 12.50 -4.03
CA SER A 91 -7.37 12.61 -4.18
C SER A 91 -7.83 13.89 -4.88
N MET A 92 -7.09 14.99 -4.74
CA MET A 92 -7.37 16.24 -5.48
C MET A 92 -6.98 16.15 -6.96
N ILE A 93 -6.06 15.26 -7.32
CA ILE A 93 -5.59 15.08 -8.71
C ILE A 93 -6.42 14.03 -9.44
N THR A 94 -6.81 12.95 -8.77
CA THR A 94 -7.59 11.86 -9.35
C THR A 94 -9.10 12.07 -9.27
N GLY A 95 -9.54 13.08 -8.52
CA GLY A 95 -10.94 13.50 -8.37
C GLY A 95 -11.45 14.34 -9.52
#